data_AF-A0A495RIK8-F1
#
_entry.id   AF-A0A495RIK8-F1
#
_cell.length_a   1.000
_cell.length_b   1.000
_cell.length_c   1.000
_cell.angle_alpha   90.00
_cell.angle_beta   90.00
_cell.angle_gamma   90.00
#
_symmetry.space_group_name_H-M   'P 1'
#
loop_
_entity.id
_entity.type
_entity.pdbx_description
1 polymer ?
#
loop_
_entity_poly.entity_id
_entity_poly.type
_entity_poly.pdbx_seq_one_letter_code
_entity_poly.pdbx_strand_id
1 'polypeptide(L)'
;MSINNKLIPVPFAVNAGDTYKYSIPQTNTTTYPNKATYETGFPAVTMADIAAGGVPPFGQDFNGVLNDITTAIRYIQSGNYQTYDSAFATSIGGYDKGSVILGSDGKLYQSTVDANKTNPVGGSGWAGFIDGKYLPLTGGTLTGTLTGTDITAKTSLTVGSAKATYSAAGLNFDKQMTINSTPVLKRGDYGVGGKAVHLTNSSTNINDVTETQFSWYNSSTAGEKPASAGWVISSNILDSQAMQISVGWGGAGLFFRDSTGGVFNAWKTVITTENIGSYQSGLGVNQTWQDVKSSRSAGAIYTNTTGRPITVNITTGQDGGGWAYLYVDDVIVAGYFYTDRYGNGSVLSAVVPNNSTYKLSAGAVSFWAELR
;
A
#
# COMPACT_ATOMS: atom_id res chain seq x y z
N MET A 1 -32.75 29.35 -7.90
CA MET A 1 -33.50 30.63 -7.86
C MET A 1 -32.80 31.56 -8.83
N SER A 2 -33.34 31.77 -10.05
CA SER A 2 -32.73 32.73 -10.98
C SER A 2 -33.12 34.12 -10.52
N ILE A 3 -32.17 34.86 -9.97
CA ILE A 3 -32.36 36.27 -9.67
C ILE A 3 -32.22 37.00 -11.01
N ASN A 4 -33.35 37.38 -11.61
CA ASN A 4 -33.37 38.12 -12.87
C ASN A 4 -33.00 39.60 -12.62
N ASN A 5 -31.74 39.86 -12.29
CA ASN A 5 -31.24 41.23 -12.18
C ASN A 5 -31.04 41.83 -13.58
N LYS A 6 -31.41 43.11 -13.75
CA LYS A 6 -31.14 43.86 -14.98
C LYS A 6 -29.63 44.00 -15.17
N LEU A 7 -29.11 43.52 -16.30
CA LEU A 7 -27.73 43.74 -16.72
C LEU A 7 -27.60 45.13 -17.39
N ILE A 8 -26.47 45.80 -17.16
CA ILE A 8 -26.15 47.13 -17.71
C ILE A 8 -25.24 46.93 -18.94
N PRO A 9 -25.76 46.96 -20.18
CA PRO A 9 -24.93 46.79 -21.37
C PRO A 9 -24.07 48.03 -21.69
N VAL A 10 -24.51 49.21 -21.25
CA VAL A 10 -23.87 50.50 -21.56
C VAL A 10 -23.85 51.34 -20.29
N PRO A 11 -22.69 51.81 -19.81
CA PRO A 11 -22.63 52.74 -18.69
C PRO A 11 -23.39 54.02 -19.00
N PHE A 12 -24.03 54.58 -18.00
CA PHE A 12 -24.80 55.80 -18.11
C PHE A 12 -23.91 56.94 -18.63
N ALA A 13 -24.40 57.74 -19.59
CA ALA A 13 -23.67 58.87 -20.18
C ALA A 13 -22.27 58.53 -20.76
N VAL A 14 -21.97 57.27 -21.11
CA VAL A 14 -20.63 56.90 -21.63
C VAL A 14 -20.25 57.65 -22.91
N ASN A 15 -21.22 57.93 -23.78
CA ASN A 15 -21.04 58.66 -25.04
C ASN A 15 -21.39 60.16 -24.93
N ALA A 16 -21.63 60.68 -23.73
CA ALA A 16 -21.82 62.12 -23.55
C ALA A 16 -20.48 62.83 -23.78
N GLY A 17 -20.47 63.93 -24.54
CA GLY A 17 -19.26 64.73 -24.74
C GLY A 17 -18.77 65.35 -23.42
N ASP A 18 -17.49 65.69 -23.34
CA ASP A 18 -16.80 66.13 -22.11
C ASP A 18 -17.46 67.33 -21.42
N THR A 19 -18.16 68.19 -22.16
CA THR A 19 -18.92 69.33 -21.63
C THR A 19 -20.17 68.92 -20.83
N TYR A 20 -20.63 67.68 -21.00
CA TYR A 20 -21.86 67.13 -20.42
C TYR A 20 -21.62 66.04 -19.38
N LYS A 21 -20.36 65.66 -19.12
CA LYS A 21 -19.99 64.67 -18.10
C LYS A 21 -18.69 65.12 -17.43
N TYR A 22 -18.76 65.48 -16.15
CA TYR A 22 -17.59 65.89 -15.39
C TYR A 22 -16.93 64.70 -14.71
N SER A 23 -15.60 64.66 -14.71
CA SER A 23 -14.83 63.80 -13.81
C SER A 23 -14.99 64.30 -12.39
N ILE A 24 -15.34 63.40 -11.47
CA ILE A 24 -15.60 63.74 -10.07
C ILE A 24 -14.28 63.68 -9.29
N PRO A 25 -13.79 64.79 -8.74
CA PRO A 25 -12.56 64.79 -7.97
C PRO A 25 -12.77 64.21 -6.56
N GLN A 26 -11.69 63.74 -5.94
CA GLN A 26 -11.71 63.24 -4.57
C GLN A 26 -12.12 64.33 -3.58
N THR A 27 -11.39 65.45 -3.61
CA THR A 27 -11.60 66.66 -2.80
C THR A 27 -12.04 67.83 -3.67
N ASN A 28 -12.64 68.85 -3.07
CA ASN A 28 -12.98 70.06 -3.82
C ASN A 28 -11.73 70.88 -4.12
N THR A 29 -11.36 70.98 -5.39
CA THR A 29 -10.21 71.75 -5.88
C THR A 29 -10.64 72.92 -6.77
N THR A 30 -11.94 73.20 -6.86
CA THR A 30 -12.49 74.16 -7.83
C THR A 30 -13.09 75.39 -7.17
N THR A 31 -13.13 76.49 -7.92
CA THR A 31 -13.79 77.75 -7.54
C THR A 31 -15.32 77.67 -7.57
N TYR A 32 -15.90 76.53 -7.96
CA TYR A 32 -17.35 76.37 -8.14
C TYR A 32 -17.97 75.71 -6.89
N PRO A 33 -18.72 76.46 -6.07
CA PRO A 33 -19.16 76.00 -4.75
C PRO A 33 -20.23 74.90 -4.79
N ASN A 34 -20.84 74.63 -5.95
CA ASN A 34 -21.92 73.67 -6.14
C ASN A 34 -21.49 72.37 -6.85
N LYS A 35 -20.18 72.12 -7.03
CA LYS A 35 -19.66 70.87 -7.63
C LYS A 35 -19.60 69.71 -6.64
N ALA A 36 -19.94 68.51 -7.11
CA ALA A 36 -19.82 67.29 -6.32
C ALA A 36 -18.36 66.78 -6.22
N THR A 37 -18.06 66.08 -5.12
CA THR A 37 -16.79 65.39 -4.89
C THR A 37 -17.03 64.02 -4.25
N TYR A 38 -16.06 63.12 -4.30
CA TYR A 38 -16.19 61.82 -3.64
C TYR A 38 -16.18 61.92 -2.10
N GLU A 39 -15.43 62.85 -1.51
CA GLU A 39 -15.36 62.97 -0.06
C GLU A 39 -16.57 63.64 0.57
N THR A 40 -17.12 64.68 -0.08
CA THR A 40 -18.19 65.50 0.52
C THR A 40 -19.54 65.37 -0.19
N GLY A 41 -19.61 64.60 -1.29
CA GLY A 41 -20.81 64.48 -2.10
C GLY A 41 -21.21 65.81 -2.74
N PHE A 42 -22.51 66.06 -2.85
CA PHE A 42 -23.03 67.37 -3.26
C PHE A 42 -22.97 68.35 -2.07
N PRO A 43 -22.38 69.55 -2.26
CA PRO A 43 -22.16 70.52 -1.18
C PRO A 43 -23.47 71.15 -0.69
N ALA A 44 -23.50 71.65 0.55
CA ALA A 44 -24.71 72.16 1.20
C ALA A 44 -25.45 73.26 0.40
N VAL A 45 -24.74 74.06 -0.41
CA VAL A 45 -25.34 75.08 -1.28
C VAL A 45 -26.32 74.49 -2.30
N THR A 46 -26.18 73.21 -2.67
CA THR A 46 -27.11 72.52 -3.58
C THR A 46 -28.35 71.99 -2.90
N MET A 47 -28.42 72.04 -1.57
CA MET A 47 -29.53 71.54 -0.77
C MET A 47 -30.32 72.67 -0.11
N ALA A 48 -29.89 73.93 -0.29
CA ALA A 48 -30.58 75.11 0.19
C ALA A 48 -31.65 75.58 -0.82
N ASP A 49 -32.71 76.22 -0.30
CA ASP A 49 -33.72 76.86 -1.14
C ASP A 49 -33.09 77.91 -2.06
N ILE A 50 -33.57 77.99 -3.30
CA ILE A 50 -33.11 78.99 -4.27
C ILE A 50 -33.32 80.42 -3.73
N ALA A 51 -34.43 80.64 -3.01
CA ALA A 51 -34.73 81.92 -2.37
C ALA A 51 -33.75 82.28 -1.23
N ALA A 52 -33.05 81.29 -0.68
CA ALA A 52 -32.03 81.46 0.36
C ALA A 52 -30.59 81.46 -0.19
N GLY A 53 -30.43 81.57 -1.52
CA GLY A 53 -29.12 81.58 -2.18
C GLY A 53 -28.59 80.19 -2.55
N GLY A 54 -29.43 79.14 -2.50
CA GLY A 54 -29.08 77.82 -2.99
C GLY A 54 -28.83 77.81 -4.50
N VAL A 55 -27.89 76.96 -4.94
CA VAL A 55 -27.50 76.81 -6.34
C VAL A 55 -27.65 75.34 -6.73
N PRO A 56 -28.42 75.01 -7.78
CA PRO A 56 -28.68 73.62 -8.12
C PRO A 56 -27.40 72.83 -8.45
N PRO A 57 -27.42 71.50 -8.21
CA PRO A 57 -26.32 70.63 -8.60
C PRO A 57 -26.16 70.58 -10.13
N PHE A 58 -24.93 70.37 -10.61
CA PHE A 58 -24.67 70.23 -12.03
C PHE A 58 -25.17 68.89 -12.58
N GLY A 59 -25.94 68.92 -13.67
CA GLY A 59 -26.33 67.71 -14.42
C GLY A 59 -25.12 66.89 -14.88
N GLN A 60 -24.01 67.57 -15.16
CA GLN A 60 -22.73 66.96 -15.53
C GLN A 60 -22.11 66.13 -14.40
N ASP A 61 -22.31 66.54 -13.14
CA ASP A 61 -21.82 65.79 -11.97
C ASP A 61 -22.67 64.53 -11.77
N PHE A 62 -23.99 64.59 -11.98
CA PHE A 62 -24.82 63.38 -12.01
C PHE A 62 -24.38 62.42 -13.11
N ASN A 63 -24.13 62.94 -14.33
CA ASN A 63 -23.62 62.12 -15.43
C ASN A 63 -22.28 61.48 -15.08
N GLY A 64 -21.37 62.21 -14.40
CA GLY A 64 -20.09 61.70 -13.93
C GLY A 64 -20.25 60.57 -12.91
N VAL A 65 -20.92 60.84 -11.78
CA VAL A 65 -21.15 59.86 -10.70
C VAL A 65 -21.87 58.61 -11.21
N LEU A 66 -22.94 58.78 -12.00
CA LEU A 66 -23.67 57.64 -12.56
C LEU A 66 -22.83 56.88 -13.58
N ASN A 67 -21.98 57.55 -14.35
CA ASN A 67 -21.05 56.89 -15.26
C ASN A 67 -20.04 56.03 -14.49
N ASP A 68 -19.43 56.55 -13.41
CA ASP A 68 -18.46 55.82 -12.59
C ASP A 68 -19.10 54.58 -11.95
N ILE A 69 -20.28 54.74 -11.33
CA ILE A 69 -21.02 53.63 -10.71
C ILE A 69 -21.41 52.58 -11.75
N THR A 70 -22.03 52.99 -12.86
CA THR A 70 -22.53 52.04 -13.87
C THR A 70 -21.40 51.39 -14.66
N THR A 71 -20.24 52.04 -14.78
CA THR A 71 -19.01 51.45 -15.34
C THR A 71 -18.51 50.33 -14.43
N ALA A 72 -18.40 50.57 -13.12
CA ALA A 72 -18.01 49.56 -12.14
C ALA A 72 -19.01 48.38 -12.10
N ILE A 73 -20.31 48.66 -12.08
CA ILE A 73 -21.36 47.62 -12.10
C ILE A 73 -21.26 46.77 -13.37
N ARG A 74 -21.15 47.41 -14.55
CA ARG A 74 -21.02 46.67 -15.82
C ARG A 74 -19.79 45.77 -15.81
N TYR A 75 -18.66 46.27 -15.31
CA TYR A 75 -17.42 45.52 -15.22
C TYR A 75 -17.62 44.22 -14.42
N ILE A 76 -18.22 44.30 -13.23
CA ILE A 76 -18.50 43.12 -12.39
C ILE A 76 -19.56 42.21 -13.02
N GLN A 77 -20.64 42.79 -13.57
CA GLN A 77 -21.71 42.02 -14.24
C GLN A 77 -21.22 41.24 -15.46
N SER A 78 -20.12 41.69 -16.09
CA SER A 78 -19.47 40.98 -17.20
C SER A 78 -18.53 39.85 -16.75
N GLY A 79 -18.44 39.57 -15.45
CA GLY A 79 -17.62 38.48 -14.89
C GLY A 79 -16.16 38.84 -14.64
N ASN A 80 -15.79 40.12 -14.78
CA ASN A 80 -14.41 40.57 -14.56
C ASN A 80 -14.10 40.82 -13.07
N TYR A 81 -12.84 40.60 -12.70
CA TYR A 81 -12.28 40.90 -11.37
C TYR A 81 -11.30 42.07 -11.46
N GLN A 82 -11.27 42.92 -10.43
CA GLN A 82 -10.36 44.07 -10.40
C GLN A 82 -8.90 43.61 -10.46
N THR A 83 -8.12 44.18 -11.37
CA THR A 83 -6.68 43.95 -11.46
C THR A 83 -5.96 44.69 -10.34
N TYR A 84 -4.84 44.14 -9.86
CA TYR A 84 -3.95 44.85 -8.95
C TYR A 84 -3.56 46.23 -9.50
N ASP A 85 -3.80 47.27 -8.72
CA ASP A 85 -3.36 48.63 -9.00
C ASP A 85 -2.65 49.21 -7.77
N SER A 86 -1.38 49.58 -7.93
CA SER A 86 -0.54 50.04 -6.80
C SER A 86 -0.96 51.41 -6.27
N ALA A 87 -1.50 52.29 -7.13
CA ALA A 87 -1.98 53.60 -6.71
C ALA A 87 -3.28 53.47 -5.91
N PHE A 88 -4.20 52.62 -6.37
CA PHE A 88 -5.43 52.30 -5.66
C PHE A 88 -5.16 51.59 -4.33
N ALA A 89 -4.27 50.58 -4.32
CA ALA A 89 -3.85 49.93 -3.07
C ALA A 89 -3.29 50.93 -2.06
N THR A 90 -2.56 51.95 -2.53
CA THR A 90 -2.05 53.01 -1.66
C THR A 90 -3.18 53.90 -1.15
N SER A 91 -4.13 54.29 -2.01
CA SER A 91 -5.22 55.21 -1.64
C SER A 91 -6.23 54.60 -0.66
N ILE A 92 -6.48 53.29 -0.73
CA ILE A 92 -7.40 52.61 0.18
C ILE A 92 -6.73 52.07 1.46
N GLY A 93 -5.41 52.27 1.62
CA GLY A 93 -4.64 51.71 2.75
C GLY A 93 -4.17 50.27 2.54
N GLY A 94 -4.53 49.63 1.44
CA GLY A 94 -4.14 48.29 1.02
C GLY A 94 -5.36 47.38 0.86
N TYR A 95 -5.19 46.25 0.18
CA TYR A 95 -6.24 45.25 0.09
C TYR A 95 -6.30 44.43 1.38
N ASP A 96 -7.46 44.43 2.06
CA ASP A 96 -7.65 43.70 3.31
C ASP A 96 -7.63 42.18 3.11
N LYS A 97 -7.41 41.45 4.21
CA LYS A 97 -7.36 40.00 4.19
C LYS A 97 -8.66 39.42 3.64
N GLY A 98 -8.54 38.50 2.69
CA GLY A 98 -9.67 37.89 2.01
C GLY A 98 -10.08 38.58 0.71
N SER A 99 -9.59 39.79 0.42
CA SER A 99 -9.79 40.47 -0.87
C SER A 99 -9.30 39.61 -2.03
N VAL A 100 -10.08 39.50 -3.10
CA VAL A 100 -9.72 38.74 -4.30
C VAL A 100 -9.52 39.67 -5.48
N ILE A 101 -8.34 39.64 -6.09
CA ILE A 101 -7.96 40.47 -7.24
C ILE A 101 -7.32 39.62 -8.34
N LEU A 102 -7.29 40.17 -9.55
CA LEU A 102 -6.65 39.58 -10.72
C LEU A 102 -5.18 40.03 -10.80
N GLY A 103 -4.26 39.06 -10.89
CA GLY A 103 -2.85 39.31 -11.17
C GLY A 103 -2.61 39.61 -12.66
N SER A 104 -1.47 40.21 -12.99
CA SER A 104 -1.07 40.48 -14.38
C SER A 104 -0.81 39.21 -15.21
N ASP A 105 -0.72 38.05 -14.54
CA ASP A 105 -0.62 36.71 -15.12
C ASP A 105 -1.99 36.07 -15.44
N GLY A 106 -3.09 36.79 -15.20
CA GLY A 106 -4.45 36.31 -15.43
C GLY A 106 -4.99 35.38 -14.33
N LYS A 107 -4.29 35.24 -13.20
CA LYS A 107 -4.70 34.39 -12.09
C LYS A 107 -5.38 35.19 -10.99
N LEU A 108 -6.30 34.55 -10.27
CA LEU A 108 -6.94 35.14 -9.10
C LEU A 108 -6.11 34.89 -7.84
N TYR A 109 -5.91 35.94 -7.08
CA TYR A 109 -5.17 35.93 -5.82
C TYR A 109 -6.05 36.45 -4.69
N GLN A 110 -5.98 35.76 -3.55
CA GLN A 110 -6.61 36.18 -2.31
C GLN A 110 -5.57 36.74 -1.36
N SER A 111 -5.80 37.94 -0.83
CA SER A 111 -4.91 38.53 0.19
C SER A 111 -4.97 37.70 1.47
N THR A 112 -3.80 37.40 2.06
CA THR A 112 -3.68 36.64 3.31
C THR A 112 -3.41 37.53 4.53
N VAL A 113 -3.19 38.83 4.31
CA VAL A 113 -2.88 39.85 5.31
C VAL A 113 -3.75 41.09 5.10
N ASP A 114 -3.99 41.85 6.16
CA ASP A 114 -4.68 43.15 6.07
C ASP A 114 -3.75 44.22 5.47
N ALA A 115 -4.34 45.28 4.91
CA ALA A 115 -3.59 46.40 4.33
C ALA A 115 -2.52 45.97 3.30
N ASN A 116 -2.78 44.95 2.48
CA ASN A 116 -1.80 44.41 1.54
C ASN A 116 -1.58 45.35 0.34
N LYS A 117 -0.35 45.85 0.19
CA LYS A 117 0.07 46.77 -0.88
C LYS A 117 1.05 46.14 -1.86
N THR A 118 1.36 44.86 -1.74
CA THR A 118 2.32 44.18 -2.62
C THR A 118 1.63 43.68 -3.88
N ASN A 119 2.35 43.60 -4.99
CA ASN A 119 1.83 42.98 -6.21
C ASN A 119 1.66 41.46 -5.99
N PRO A 120 0.50 40.86 -6.30
CA PRO A 120 0.29 39.42 -6.16
C PRO A 120 1.23 38.57 -7.02
N VAL A 121 1.69 39.07 -8.16
CA VAL A 121 2.63 38.35 -9.03
C VAL A 121 4.05 38.61 -8.53
N GLY A 122 4.61 37.64 -7.82
CA GLY A 122 5.98 37.68 -7.30
C GLY A 122 6.14 38.37 -5.94
N GLY A 123 5.06 38.93 -5.37
CA GLY A 123 5.04 39.47 -4.01
C GLY A 123 4.56 38.48 -2.95
N SER A 124 4.65 38.90 -1.68
CA SER A 124 4.21 38.15 -0.51
C SER A 124 2.85 38.64 0.01
N GLY A 125 2.18 37.83 0.84
CA GLY A 125 0.85 38.19 1.39
C GLY A 125 -0.33 37.78 0.50
N TRP A 126 -0.09 36.94 -0.51
CA TRP A 126 -1.10 36.46 -1.45
C TRP A 126 -1.13 34.94 -1.50
N ALA A 127 -2.31 34.36 -1.65
CA ALA A 127 -2.50 32.95 -1.96
C ALA A 127 -3.26 32.81 -3.29
N GLY A 128 -2.93 31.79 -4.08
CA GLY A 128 -3.73 31.44 -5.26
C GLY A 128 -5.17 31.17 -4.83
N PHE A 129 -6.14 31.87 -5.44
CA PHE A 129 -7.55 31.73 -5.06
C PHE A 129 -8.08 30.34 -5.43
N ILE A 130 -7.65 29.82 -6.59
CA ILE A 130 -7.94 28.48 -7.13
C ILE A 130 -6.65 27.66 -7.28
N ASP A 131 -5.57 28.29 -7.74
CA ASP A 131 -4.28 27.66 -7.98
C ASP A 131 -3.72 27.01 -6.72
N GLY A 132 -3.39 25.71 -6.83
CA GLY A 132 -2.83 24.92 -5.73
C GLY A 132 -3.86 24.35 -4.74
N LYS A 133 -5.15 24.75 -4.82
CA LYS A 133 -6.22 24.15 -4.00
C LYS A 133 -6.80 22.88 -4.61
N TYR A 134 -6.65 22.70 -5.92
CA TYR A 134 -7.17 21.55 -6.65
C TYR A 134 -6.14 21.06 -7.68
N LEU A 135 -6.16 19.76 -7.95
CA LEU A 135 -5.41 19.19 -9.07
C LEU A 135 -6.17 19.51 -10.38
N PRO A 136 -5.51 20.07 -11.40
CA PRO A 136 -6.15 20.30 -12.70
C PRO A 136 -6.57 18.98 -13.36
N LEU A 137 -7.79 18.95 -13.90
CA LEU A 137 -8.34 17.87 -14.70
C LEU A 137 -8.22 18.21 -16.19
N THR A 138 -7.27 17.59 -16.88
CA THR A 138 -7.08 17.77 -18.33
C THR A 138 -7.34 16.46 -19.04
N GLY A 139 -8.32 16.43 -19.95
CA GLY A 139 -8.66 15.21 -20.70
C GLY A 139 -9.06 14.03 -19.81
N GLY A 140 -9.69 14.29 -18.65
CA GLY A 140 -10.08 13.25 -17.70
C GLY A 140 -8.96 12.77 -16.76
N THR A 141 -7.76 13.33 -16.86
CA THR A 141 -6.62 13.01 -15.98
C THR A 141 -6.34 14.15 -15.02
N LEU A 142 -6.29 13.85 -13.71
CA LEU A 142 -5.78 14.79 -12.71
C LEU A 142 -4.25 14.84 -12.80
N THR A 143 -3.67 16.02 -12.95
CA THR A 143 -2.22 16.23 -13.11
C THR A 143 -1.69 17.16 -12.03
N GLY A 144 -0.46 16.97 -11.55
CA GLY A 144 0.16 17.82 -10.51
C GLY A 144 0.68 17.05 -9.29
N THR A 145 1.39 17.76 -8.40
CA THR A 145 2.01 17.21 -7.19
C THR A 145 1.31 17.76 -5.95
N LEU A 146 0.78 16.88 -5.10
CA LEU A 146 0.32 17.24 -3.75
C LEU A 146 1.54 17.27 -2.81
N THR A 147 1.81 18.38 -2.14
CA THR A 147 2.93 18.51 -1.19
C THR A 147 2.47 18.29 0.27
N GLY A 148 3.30 17.60 1.04
CA GLY A 148 2.94 16.79 2.21
C GLY A 148 2.63 17.51 3.53
N THR A 149 1.78 18.52 3.54
CA THR A 149 1.04 18.88 4.78
C THR A 149 -0.41 18.40 4.72
N ASP A 150 -1.04 18.42 3.55
CA ASP A 150 -2.42 17.95 3.35
C ASP A 150 -2.54 16.41 3.29
N ILE A 151 -1.47 15.71 2.90
CA ILE A 151 -1.41 14.24 2.86
C ILE A 151 -1.10 13.64 4.24
N THR A 152 -0.36 14.37 5.08
CA THR A 152 0.19 13.84 6.34
C THR A 152 -0.88 13.72 7.44
N ALA A 153 -1.99 14.47 7.35
CA ALA A 153 -3.09 14.39 8.30
C ALA A 153 -4.19 13.37 7.91
N LYS A 154 -4.17 12.85 6.67
CA LYS A 154 -5.09 11.79 6.23
C LYS A 154 -4.31 10.75 5.45
N THR A 155 -4.08 9.61 6.09
CA THR A 155 -3.48 8.38 5.54
C THR A 155 -4.27 7.76 4.36
N SER A 156 -5.18 8.50 3.71
CA SER A 156 -6.03 8.02 2.63
C SER A 156 -6.52 9.16 1.74
N LEU A 157 -6.19 9.10 0.45
CA LEU A 157 -6.91 9.81 -0.61
C LEU A 157 -8.14 8.96 -0.98
N THR A 158 -9.32 9.31 -0.48
CA THR A 158 -10.57 8.63 -0.87
C THR A 158 -11.02 9.15 -2.23
N VAL A 159 -10.54 8.52 -3.31
CA VAL A 159 -11.15 8.69 -4.64
C VAL A 159 -12.39 7.82 -4.66
N GLY A 160 -13.57 8.43 -4.79
CA GLY A 160 -14.85 7.70 -4.80
C GLY A 160 -14.77 6.47 -5.70
N SER A 161 -14.95 5.29 -5.11
CA SER A 161 -14.95 3.96 -5.75
C SER A 161 -13.71 3.51 -6.54
N ALA A 162 -12.62 4.28 -6.59
CA ALA A 162 -11.40 3.88 -7.31
C ALA A 162 -10.21 3.75 -6.35
N LYS A 163 -9.86 2.52 -5.99
CA LYS A 163 -8.60 2.14 -5.34
C LYS A 163 -7.46 2.69 -6.20
N ALA A 164 -6.64 3.59 -5.66
CA ALA A 164 -5.47 4.09 -6.38
C ALA A 164 -4.46 2.95 -6.55
N THR A 165 -4.50 2.28 -7.70
CA THR A 165 -3.45 1.37 -8.14
C THR A 165 -2.30 2.22 -8.65
N TYR A 166 -1.13 2.12 -8.01
CA TYR A 166 0.12 2.67 -8.53
C TYR A 166 0.39 2.05 -9.91
N SER A 167 0.04 2.77 -10.99
CA SER A 167 0.52 2.46 -12.34
C SER A 167 1.77 3.30 -12.60
N ALA A 168 2.94 2.77 -12.25
CA ALA A 168 4.14 3.18 -12.97
C ALA A 168 3.94 2.76 -14.44
N ALA A 169 3.73 3.74 -15.31
CA ALA A 169 3.59 3.52 -16.75
C ALA A 169 4.86 2.80 -17.26
N GLY A 170 4.71 1.54 -17.67
CA GLY A 170 5.82 0.81 -18.28
C GLY A 170 5.80 -0.71 -18.21
N LEU A 171 4.92 -1.34 -17.42
CA LEU A 171 4.84 -2.80 -17.39
C LEU A 171 3.42 -3.29 -17.63
N ASN A 172 3.07 -3.35 -18.92
CA ASN A 172 1.85 -4.00 -19.37
C ASN A 172 2.08 -5.51 -19.33
N PHE A 173 1.40 -6.15 -18.39
CA PHE A 173 1.77 -7.45 -17.85
C PHE A 173 0.67 -8.51 -18.08
N ASP A 174 -0.42 -8.09 -18.72
CA ASP A 174 -1.60 -8.86 -19.09
C ASP A 174 -1.48 -9.60 -20.43
N LYS A 175 -0.26 -9.97 -20.84
CA LYS A 175 -0.14 -10.98 -21.92
C LYS A 175 -0.57 -12.33 -21.34
N GLN A 176 -1.85 -12.65 -21.47
CA GLN A 176 -2.36 -14.00 -21.35
C GLN A 176 -1.57 -14.90 -22.31
N MET A 177 -1.04 -16.01 -21.81
CA MET A 177 -0.41 -16.99 -22.69
C MET A 177 -1.54 -17.65 -23.48
N THR A 178 -1.52 -17.47 -24.79
CA THR A 178 -2.50 -18.06 -25.70
C THR A 178 -1.86 -19.14 -26.54
N ILE A 179 -2.52 -20.28 -26.68
CA ILE A 179 -2.22 -21.28 -27.71
C ILE A 179 -3.37 -21.22 -28.71
N ASN A 180 -3.06 -21.01 -29.99
CA ASN A 180 -4.05 -20.83 -31.05
C ASN A 180 -5.12 -19.78 -30.70
N SER A 181 -4.67 -18.64 -30.18
CA SER A 181 -5.55 -17.52 -29.74
C SER A 181 -6.53 -17.86 -28.61
N THR A 182 -6.42 -19.05 -28.01
CA THR A 182 -7.20 -19.44 -26.82
C THR A 182 -6.36 -19.17 -25.58
N PRO A 183 -6.84 -18.37 -24.60
CA PRO A 183 -6.15 -18.16 -23.34
C PRO A 183 -6.02 -19.49 -22.59
N VAL A 184 -4.79 -19.95 -22.37
CA VAL A 184 -4.54 -21.20 -21.64
C VAL A 184 -4.07 -20.97 -20.21
N LEU A 185 -3.49 -19.80 -19.92
CA LEU A 185 -3.08 -19.39 -18.56
C LEU A 185 -3.14 -17.86 -18.41
N LYS A 186 -3.69 -17.40 -17.29
CA LYS A 186 -3.63 -16.00 -16.82
C LYS A 186 -2.52 -15.85 -15.78
N ARG A 187 -1.98 -14.63 -15.63
CA ARG A 187 -1.11 -14.30 -14.49
C ARG A 187 -1.89 -14.49 -13.19
N GLY A 188 -1.32 -15.24 -12.25
CA GLY A 188 -1.97 -15.56 -10.98
C GLY A 188 -2.64 -16.95 -10.98
N ASP A 189 -2.81 -17.57 -12.15
CA ASP A 189 -3.20 -18.97 -12.21
C ASP A 189 -2.07 -19.81 -11.60
N TYR A 190 -2.41 -20.63 -10.59
CA TYR A 190 -1.50 -21.51 -9.87
C TYR A 190 -0.25 -20.82 -9.27
N GLY A 191 -0.30 -19.50 -9.03
CA GLY A 191 0.83 -18.74 -8.48
C GLY A 191 2.02 -18.55 -9.42
N VAL A 192 1.86 -18.85 -10.71
CA VAL A 192 2.93 -18.73 -11.72
C VAL A 192 2.70 -17.46 -12.53
N GLY A 193 3.68 -16.54 -12.54
CA GLY A 193 3.69 -15.38 -13.44
C GLY A 193 3.52 -14.00 -12.80
N GLY A 194 3.32 -13.91 -11.48
CA GLY A 194 3.81 -12.75 -10.75
C GLY A 194 5.33 -12.82 -10.79
N LYS A 195 6.03 -11.81 -11.33
CA LYS A 195 7.50 -11.71 -11.18
C LYS A 195 7.81 -12.01 -9.72
N ALA A 196 8.69 -12.99 -9.43
CA ALA A 196 9.14 -13.26 -8.07
C ALA A 196 9.40 -11.90 -7.39
N VAL A 197 8.57 -11.54 -6.42
CA VAL A 197 8.68 -10.23 -5.79
C VAL A 197 9.89 -10.33 -4.90
N HIS A 198 10.98 -9.75 -5.38
CA HIS A 198 12.21 -9.58 -4.63
C HIS A 198 11.94 -8.49 -3.59
N LEU A 199 11.68 -8.88 -2.34
CA LEU A 199 11.54 -7.99 -1.20
C LEU A 199 12.93 -7.54 -0.75
N THR A 200 13.62 -6.75 -1.58
CA THR A 200 15.07 -6.51 -1.46
C THR A 200 15.45 -5.26 -0.68
N ASN A 201 14.49 -4.44 -0.26
CA ASN A 201 14.74 -3.20 0.47
C ASN A 201 13.93 -3.11 1.77
N SER A 202 14.37 -2.24 2.69
CA SER A 202 13.74 -2.01 4.00
C SER A 202 12.34 -1.41 3.93
N SER A 203 11.92 -0.92 2.76
CA SER A 203 10.56 -0.43 2.53
C SER A 203 9.57 -1.53 2.10
N THR A 204 10.03 -2.76 1.89
CA THR A 204 9.17 -3.92 1.60
C THR A 204 9.04 -4.79 2.85
N ASN A 205 7.81 -5.04 3.31
CA ASN A 205 7.54 -5.84 4.51
C ASN A 205 7.03 -7.23 4.12
N ILE A 206 7.56 -8.28 4.76
CA ILE A 206 7.13 -9.67 4.52
C ILE A 206 5.66 -9.92 4.92
N ASN A 207 5.11 -9.09 5.80
CA ASN A 207 3.70 -9.11 6.20
C ASN A 207 2.76 -8.52 5.13
N ASP A 208 3.28 -7.76 4.16
CA ASP A 208 2.46 -7.21 3.07
C ASP A 208 2.21 -8.25 1.96
N VAL A 209 2.89 -9.40 2.03
CA VAL A 209 2.70 -10.50 1.08
C VAL A 209 1.52 -11.37 1.50
N THR A 210 0.31 -10.90 1.22
CA THR A 210 -0.94 -11.61 1.53
C THR A 210 -1.59 -12.26 0.31
N GLU A 211 -1.11 -11.96 -0.89
CA GLU A 211 -1.56 -12.57 -2.15
C GLU A 211 -0.89 -13.93 -2.39
N THR A 212 -1.53 -14.79 -3.18
CA THR A 212 -0.97 -16.10 -3.51
C THR A 212 0.22 -15.96 -4.44
N GLN A 213 1.44 -15.96 -3.89
CA GLN A 213 2.67 -15.75 -4.66
C GLN A 213 3.92 -16.36 -4.03
N PHE A 214 4.95 -16.54 -4.87
CA PHE A 214 6.32 -16.88 -4.48
C PHE A 214 7.15 -15.60 -4.38
N SER A 215 7.80 -15.37 -3.24
CA SER A 215 8.61 -14.18 -2.97
C SER A 215 9.93 -14.53 -2.32
N TRP A 216 10.93 -13.69 -2.53
CA TRP A 216 12.23 -13.79 -1.86
C TRP A 216 12.37 -12.66 -0.84
N TYR A 217 12.85 -12.98 0.36
CA TYR A 217 13.22 -11.99 1.38
C TYR A 217 14.69 -12.12 1.78
N ASN A 218 15.25 -11.04 2.29
CA ASN A 218 16.63 -10.98 2.78
C ASN A 218 16.70 -10.29 4.15
N SER A 219 17.92 -9.97 4.58
CA SER A 219 18.17 -9.37 5.89
C SER A 219 17.64 -7.95 5.98
N SER A 220 17.53 -7.23 4.86
CA SER A 220 17.01 -5.87 4.80
C SER A 220 15.49 -5.78 4.70
N THR A 221 14.75 -6.84 4.36
CA THR A 221 13.27 -6.84 4.34
C THR A 221 12.67 -6.48 5.72
N ALA A 222 11.62 -5.66 5.78
CA ALA A 222 10.95 -5.33 7.05
C ALA A 222 10.02 -6.46 7.54
N GLY A 223 9.71 -6.46 8.85
CA GLY A 223 8.83 -7.44 9.49
C GLY A 223 9.57 -8.61 10.15
N GLU A 224 8.82 -9.40 10.93
CA GLU A 224 9.35 -10.61 11.57
C GLU A 224 9.62 -11.67 10.50
N LYS A 225 10.85 -12.18 10.48
CA LYS A 225 11.34 -13.14 9.47
C LYS A 225 11.86 -14.38 10.17
N PRO A 226 11.64 -15.58 9.60
CA PRO A 226 12.09 -16.81 10.25
C PRO A 226 13.59 -17.08 10.02
N ALA A 227 14.22 -16.41 9.06
CA ALA A 227 15.64 -16.51 8.75
C ALA A 227 16.22 -15.17 8.26
N SER A 228 17.54 -15.11 8.10
CA SER A 228 18.23 -13.95 7.53
C SER A 228 17.92 -13.73 6.05
N ALA A 229 17.59 -14.79 5.30
CA ALA A 229 17.10 -14.74 3.93
C ALA A 229 16.36 -16.03 3.59
N GLY A 230 15.49 -16.02 2.58
CA GLY A 230 14.78 -17.20 2.16
C GLY A 230 13.69 -16.96 1.12
N TRP A 231 13.07 -18.06 0.69
CA TRP A 231 11.87 -18.05 -0.14
C TRP A 231 10.63 -18.14 0.76
N VAL A 232 9.60 -17.36 0.45
CA VAL A 232 8.29 -17.44 1.09
C VAL A 232 7.20 -17.62 0.05
N ILE A 233 6.30 -18.54 0.32
CA ILE A 233 5.05 -18.74 -0.40
C ILE A 233 3.95 -18.20 0.50
N SER A 234 3.11 -17.34 -0.04
CA SER A 234 1.91 -16.88 0.65
C SER A 234 0.68 -17.43 -0.06
N SER A 235 -0.40 -17.64 0.68
CA SER A 235 -1.70 -18.00 0.13
C SER A 235 -2.78 -17.18 0.82
N ASN A 236 -3.62 -16.52 0.02
CA ASN A 236 -4.83 -15.91 0.53
C ASN A 236 -5.92 -16.97 0.66
N ILE A 237 -6.47 -17.16 1.85
CA ILE A 237 -7.55 -18.13 2.09
C ILE A 237 -8.90 -17.40 2.09
N LEU A 238 -8.97 -16.20 2.69
CA LEU A 238 -10.10 -15.26 2.70
C LEU A 238 -9.58 -13.82 2.88
N ASP A 239 -10.42 -12.80 2.67
CA ASP A 239 -10.08 -11.37 2.77
C ASP A 239 -9.38 -10.97 4.10
N SER A 240 -9.52 -11.76 5.17
CA SER A 240 -8.91 -11.52 6.49
C SER A 240 -8.01 -12.66 7.00
N GLN A 241 -7.71 -13.67 6.16
CA GLN A 241 -6.93 -14.85 6.51
C GLN A 241 -5.94 -15.20 5.41
N ALA A 242 -4.67 -15.21 5.78
CA ALA A 242 -3.56 -15.60 4.93
C ALA A 242 -2.69 -16.63 5.65
N MET A 243 -2.00 -17.46 4.87
CA MET A 243 -0.96 -18.34 5.37
C MET A 243 0.34 -18.08 4.62
N GLN A 244 1.46 -18.31 5.31
CA GLN A 244 2.77 -18.24 4.72
C GLN A 244 3.58 -19.48 5.09
N ILE A 245 4.32 -19.99 4.11
CA ILE A 245 5.32 -21.04 4.27
C ILE A 245 6.65 -20.47 3.78
N SER A 246 7.69 -20.55 4.59
CA SER A 246 9.01 -20.05 4.26
C SER A 246 10.05 -21.15 4.33
N VAL A 247 10.95 -21.17 3.35
CA VAL A 247 12.18 -21.96 3.38
C VAL A 247 13.34 -20.98 3.53
N GLY A 248 14.05 -21.09 4.65
CA GLY A 248 15.23 -20.29 4.91
C GLY A 248 16.40 -20.71 4.00
N TRP A 249 17.14 -19.74 3.47
CA TRP A 249 18.34 -20.00 2.66
C TRP A 249 19.46 -20.60 3.52
N GLY A 250 20.34 -21.40 2.90
CA GLY A 250 21.51 -21.95 3.58
C GLY A 250 21.19 -22.99 4.67
N GLY A 251 20.02 -23.63 4.62
CA GLY A 251 19.62 -24.67 5.57
C GLY A 251 18.93 -24.13 6.83
N ALA A 252 18.46 -22.88 6.83
CA ALA A 252 17.83 -22.25 7.98
C ALA A 252 16.44 -22.83 8.34
N GLY A 253 15.92 -23.82 7.63
CA GLY A 253 14.72 -24.59 8.02
C GLY A 253 13.45 -24.29 7.20
N LEU A 254 12.40 -25.05 7.48
CA LEU A 254 11.05 -24.86 6.94
C LEU A 254 10.16 -24.26 8.03
N PHE A 255 9.43 -23.20 7.70
CA PHE A 255 8.64 -22.41 8.63
C PHE A 255 7.23 -22.18 8.10
N PHE A 256 6.28 -21.98 9.01
CA PHE A 256 4.91 -21.61 8.67
C PHE A 256 4.36 -20.58 9.64
N ARG A 257 3.38 -19.82 9.18
CA ARG A 257 2.51 -18.99 10.01
C ARG A 257 1.18 -18.76 9.33
N ASP A 258 0.19 -18.44 10.14
CA ASP A 258 -1.14 -18.01 9.74
C ASP A 258 -1.37 -16.54 10.16
N SER A 259 -2.44 -15.95 9.65
CA SER A 259 -2.91 -14.65 10.10
C SER A 259 -4.32 -14.72 10.69
N THR A 260 -4.58 -13.88 11.68
CA THR A 260 -5.89 -13.71 12.32
C THR A 260 -6.31 -12.25 12.20
N GLY A 261 -7.46 -12.00 11.55
CA GLY A 261 -7.94 -10.64 11.33
C GLY A 261 -6.98 -9.77 10.50
N GLY A 262 -6.27 -10.37 9.55
CA GLY A 262 -5.24 -9.68 8.74
C GLY A 262 -3.89 -9.48 9.42
N VAL A 263 -3.70 -9.94 10.66
CA VAL A 263 -2.43 -9.82 11.40
C VAL A 263 -1.72 -11.16 11.46
N PHE A 264 -0.45 -11.22 11.00
CA PHE A 264 0.34 -12.45 11.04
C PHE A 264 0.79 -12.81 12.46
N ASN A 265 0.64 -14.10 12.80
CA ASN A 265 1.21 -14.68 14.00
C ASN A 265 2.73 -14.89 13.86
N ALA A 266 3.38 -15.16 14.99
CA ALA A 266 4.81 -15.49 15.03
C ALA A 266 5.13 -16.74 14.17
N TRP A 267 6.34 -16.79 13.63
CA TRP A 267 6.78 -17.92 12.82
C TRP A 267 6.92 -19.19 13.66
N LYS A 268 6.41 -20.30 13.13
CA LYS A 268 6.56 -21.63 13.70
C LYS A 268 7.52 -22.44 12.82
N THR A 269 8.54 -23.02 13.43
CA THR A 269 9.48 -23.88 12.71
C THR A 269 8.92 -25.30 12.61
N VAL A 270 8.87 -25.84 11.39
CA VAL A 270 8.48 -27.24 11.11
C VAL A 270 9.72 -28.12 11.08
N ILE A 271 10.71 -27.72 10.29
CA ILE A 271 11.94 -28.49 10.09
C ILE A 271 13.13 -27.60 10.43
N THR A 272 13.93 -28.01 11.40
CA THR A 272 15.21 -27.42 11.81
C THR A 272 16.35 -28.35 11.41
N THR A 273 17.59 -27.86 11.43
CA THR A 273 18.78 -28.71 11.34
C THR A 273 18.82 -29.77 12.46
N GLU A 274 18.24 -29.47 13.62
CA GLU A 274 18.19 -30.38 14.77
C GLU A 274 17.17 -31.51 14.59
N ASN A 275 16.03 -31.24 13.95
CA ASN A 275 14.95 -32.22 13.79
C ASN A 275 14.89 -32.85 12.38
N ILE A 276 15.69 -32.40 11.41
CA ILE A 276 15.68 -32.97 10.05
C ILE A 276 15.94 -34.49 10.05
N GLY A 277 16.71 -34.97 11.02
CA GLY A 277 16.97 -36.40 11.23
C GLY A 277 15.71 -37.23 11.48
N SER A 278 14.68 -36.69 12.15
CA SER A 278 13.42 -37.41 12.37
C SER A 278 12.52 -37.47 11.13
N TYR A 279 12.77 -36.60 10.13
CA TYR A 279 12.06 -36.63 8.85
C TYR A 279 12.78 -37.47 7.79
N GLN A 280 14.09 -37.71 7.97
CA GLN A 280 14.90 -38.58 7.11
C GLN A 280 15.07 -40.01 7.65
N SER A 281 14.56 -40.31 8.85
CA SER A 281 14.69 -41.62 9.52
C SER A 281 13.72 -42.69 9.00
N GLY A 282 13.51 -42.76 7.69
CA GLY A 282 12.82 -43.89 7.08
C GLY A 282 13.63 -45.17 7.30
N LEU A 283 12.94 -46.32 7.48
CA LEU A 283 13.60 -47.62 7.62
C LEU A 283 14.53 -47.88 6.42
N GLY A 284 15.80 -48.14 6.67
CA GLY A 284 16.81 -48.44 5.65
C GLY A 284 17.51 -47.23 5.02
N VAL A 285 17.10 -45.99 5.31
CA VAL A 285 17.79 -44.79 4.80
C VAL A 285 19.16 -44.65 5.48
N ASN A 286 20.23 -44.57 4.68
CA ASN A 286 21.62 -44.48 5.15
C ASN A 286 22.01 -45.60 6.14
N GLN A 287 21.39 -46.77 6.03
CA GLN A 287 21.76 -47.98 6.77
C GLN A 287 22.40 -48.97 5.80
N THR A 288 23.24 -49.86 6.33
CA THR A 288 23.85 -50.94 5.54
C THR A 288 23.54 -52.28 6.18
N TRP A 289 23.41 -53.32 5.35
CA TRP A 289 23.28 -54.67 5.87
C TRP A 289 24.63 -55.11 6.45
N GLN A 290 24.61 -55.45 7.73
CA GLN A 290 25.76 -55.95 8.47
C GLN A 290 25.51 -57.42 8.84
N ASP A 291 26.41 -58.32 8.45
CA ASP A 291 26.42 -59.69 9.00
C ASP A 291 26.95 -59.63 10.44
N VAL A 292 26.07 -59.93 11.38
CA VAL A 292 26.34 -59.84 12.82
C VAL A 292 26.39 -61.21 13.49
N LYS A 293 26.30 -62.31 12.73
CA LYS A 293 26.14 -63.67 13.24
C LYS A 293 27.17 -64.04 14.31
N SER A 294 28.44 -63.66 14.12
CA SER A 294 29.52 -63.97 15.07
C SER A 294 29.37 -63.28 16.43
N SER A 295 28.54 -62.23 16.51
CA SER A 295 28.29 -61.41 17.70
C SER A 295 26.89 -61.60 18.30
N ARG A 296 26.13 -62.56 17.78
CA ARG A 296 24.75 -62.82 18.17
C ARG A 296 24.52 -64.30 18.47
N SER A 297 23.61 -64.59 19.40
CA SER A 297 23.19 -65.94 19.73
C SER A 297 21.72 -65.96 20.16
N ALA A 298 21.08 -67.13 20.01
CA ALA A 298 19.75 -67.33 20.56
C ALA A 298 19.78 -67.27 22.10
N GLY A 299 18.68 -66.82 22.70
CA GLY A 299 18.50 -66.65 24.15
C GLY A 299 19.01 -65.32 24.70
N ALA A 300 19.93 -64.63 24.02
CA ALA A 300 20.45 -63.34 24.43
C ALA A 300 19.53 -62.17 24.02
N ILE A 301 19.44 -61.15 24.88
CA ILE A 301 18.69 -59.91 24.61
C ILE A 301 19.64 -58.85 24.07
N TYR A 302 19.27 -58.22 22.97
CA TYR A 302 20.01 -57.14 22.33
C TYR A 302 19.17 -55.86 22.30
N THR A 303 19.79 -54.70 22.45
CA THR A 303 19.13 -53.40 22.32
C THR A 303 19.54 -52.73 21.02
N ASN A 304 18.58 -52.21 20.26
CA ASN A 304 18.89 -51.33 19.15
C ASN A 304 19.32 -49.95 19.66
N THR A 305 20.61 -49.65 19.58
CA THR A 305 21.22 -48.39 20.05
C THR A 305 21.67 -47.48 18.90
N THR A 306 21.20 -47.73 17.68
CA THR A 306 21.71 -47.08 16.46
C THR A 306 21.16 -45.66 16.23
N GLY A 307 20.23 -45.20 17.07
CA GLY A 307 19.54 -43.92 16.90
C GLY A 307 18.36 -43.97 15.92
N ARG A 308 18.07 -45.14 15.31
CA ARG A 308 17.03 -45.31 14.27
C ARG A 308 16.46 -46.74 14.28
N PRO A 309 15.25 -47.00 13.73
CA PRO A 309 14.76 -48.37 13.56
C PRO A 309 15.71 -49.21 12.69
N ILE A 310 15.89 -50.48 13.05
CA ILE A 310 16.67 -51.45 12.26
C ILE A 310 15.76 -52.58 11.77
N THR A 311 16.08 -53.18 10.64
CA THR A 311 15.49 -54.48 10.26
C THR A 311 16.45 -55.59 10.66
N VAL A 312 15.95 -56.59 11.36
CA VAL A 312 16.70 -57.79 11.72
C VAL A 312 16.18 -58.95 10.89
N ASN A 313 17.07 -59.68 10.22
CA ASN A 313 16.76 -60.90 9.51
C ASN A 313 17.58 -62.04 10.09
N ILE A 314 16.90 -63.06 10.61
CA ILE A 314 17.53 -64.20 11.27
C ILE A 314 17.05 -65.47 10.59
N THR A 315 17.96 -66.25 10.03
CA THR A 315 17.66 -67.60 9.57
C THR A 315 18.06 -68.58 10.66
N THR A 316 17.08 -69.33 11.16
CA THR A 316 17.35 -70.44 12.08
C THR A 316 17.64 -71.71 11.31
N GLY A 317 18.71 -72.41 11.69
CA GLY A 317 19.07 -73.74 11.23
C GLY A 317 18.47 -74.84 12.10
N GLN A 318 18.79 -76.10 11.76
CA GLN A 318 18.33 -77.27 12.53
C GLN A 318 19.06 -77.37 13.86
N ASP A 319 18.31 -77.39 14.97
CA ASP A 319 18.82 -77.84 16.26
C ASP A 319 17.68 -78.29 17.20
N GLY A 320 17.34 -79.59 17.15
CA GLY A 320 16.16 -80.17 17.81
C GLY A 320 14.85 -79.84 17.07
N GLY A 321 13.71 -80.36 17.55
CA GLY A 321 12.38 -79.92 17.08
C GLY A 321 11.80 -78.90 18.05
N GLY A 322 11.28 -77.76 17.58
CA GLY A 322 10.78 -76.71 18.47
C GLY A 322 10.34 -75.41 17.78
N TRP A 323 9.92 -74.45 18.61
CA TRP A 323 9.55 -73.11 18.19
C TRP A 323 10.70 -72.12 18.41
N ALA A 324 11.05 -71.39 17.36
CA ALA A 324 11.89 -70.20 17.43
C ALA A 324 11.00 -68.96 17.30
N TYR A 325 11.05 -68.07 18.29
CA TYR A 325 10.31 -66.82 18.30
C TYR A 325 11.28 -65.64 18.30
N LEU A 326 10.99 -64.65 17.46
CA LEU A 326 11.64 -63.35 17.49
C LEU A 326 10.77 -62.41 18.33
N TYR A 327 11.36 -61.88 19.38
CA TYR A 327 10.74 -60.91 20.28
C TYR A 327 11.22 -59.50 19.96
N VAL A 328 10.33 -58.52 20.08
CA VAL A 328 10.65 -57.09 20.22
C VAL A 328 9.89 -56.55 21.42
N ASP A 329 10.61 -56.02 22.41
CA ASP A 329 10.05 -55.55 23.69
C ASP A 329 9.10 -56.58 24.34
N ASP A 330 9.56 -57.83 24.44
CA ASP A 330 8.83 -59.00 24.95
C ASP A 330 7.55 -59.40 24.17
N VAL A 331 7.28 -58.76 23.03
CA VAL A 331 6.21 -59.16 22.11
C VAL A 331 6.76 -60.11 21.05
N ILE A 332 6.13 -61.28 20.85
CA ILE A 332 6.43 -62.19 19.75
C ILE A 332 5.97 -61.53 18.44
N VAL A 333 6.92 -61.15 17.58
CA VAL A 333 6.64 -60.49 16.29
C VAL A 333 6.80 -61.42 15.09
N ALA A 334 7.56 -62.50 15.25
CA ALA A 334 7.66 -63.57 14.27
C ALA A 334 7.93 -64.90 14.98
N GLY A 335 7.46 -66.00 14.38
CA GLY A 335 7.66 -67.33 14.91
C GLY A 335 7.78 -68.36 13.79
N TYR A 336 8.64 -69.35 14.00
CA TYR A 336 8.81 -70.46 13.07
C TYR A 336 8.99 -71.76 13.85
N PHE A 337 8.30 -72.79 13.39
CA PHE A 337 8.48 -74.14 13.88
C PHE A 337 9.47 -74.87 12.98
N TYR A 338 10.59 -75.32 13.54
CA TYR A 338 11.63 -76.04 12.82
C TYR A 338 11.58 -77.54 13.12
N THR A 339 11.89 -78.37 12.12
CA THR A 339 11.91 -79.84 12.24
C THR A 339 13.22 -80.41 11.70
N ASP A 340 13.56 -81.61 12.16
CA ASP A 340 14.72 -82.39 11.74
C ASP A 340 14.58 -83.02 10.33
N ARG A 341 13.35 -83.06 9.78
CA ARG A 341 13.01 -83.95 8.66
C ARG A 341 13.04 -83.33 7.26
N TYR A 342 12.95 -82.01 7.16
CA TYR A 342 12.99 -81.28 5.88
C TYR A 342 13.84 -80.03 6.11
N GLY A 343 14.96 -79.87 5.39
CA GLY A 343 15.97 -78.81 5.58
C GLY A 343 15.52 -77.38 5.32
N ASN A 344 14.35 -77.00 5.82
CA ASN A 344 13.72 -75.70 5.66
C ASN A 344 14.18 -74.79 6.78
N GLY A 345 15.20 -73.97 6.51
CA GLY A 345 15.42 -72.74 7.25
C GLY A 345 14.34 -71.73 6.87
N SER A 346 13.81 -70.99 7.84
CA SER A 346 12.94 -69.83 7.59
C SER A 346 13.62 -68.57 8.08
N VAL A 347 13.26 -67.44 7.47
CA VAL A 347 13.75 -66.12 7.88
C VAL A 347 12.72 -65.53 8.84
N LEU A 348 13.13 -65.32 10.09
CA LEU A 348 12.42 -64.48 11.03
C LEU A 348 12.88 -63.04 10.81
N SER A 349 11.93 -62.15 10.51
CA SER A 349 12.20 -60.74 10.25
C SER A 349 11.40 -59.85 11.18
N ALA A 350 12.02 -58.78 11.66
CA ALA A 350 11.32 -57.75 12.41
C ALA A 350 11.97 -56.38 12.22
N VAL A 351 11.15 -55.34 12.32
CA VAL A 351 11.63 -53.98 12.55
C VAL A 351 11.75 -53.79 14.06
N VAL A 352 12.93 -53.35 14.51
CA VAL A 352 13.21 -53.06 15.92
C VAL A 352 13.39 -51.55 16.06
N PRO A 353 12.47 -50.83 16.74
CA PRO A 353 12.61 -49.39 16.97
C PRO A 353 13.90 -49.03 17.72
N ASN A 354 14.32 -47.78 17.63
CA ASN A 354 15.47 -47.30 18.42
C ASN A 354 15.14 -47.41 19.92
N ASN A 355 16.13 -47.82 20.72
CA ASN A 355 16.04 -48.12 22.16
C ASN A 355 15.14 -49.31 22.54
N SER A 356 14.52 -50.00 21.58
CA SER A 356 13.81 -51.27 21.82
C SER A 356 14.78 -52.43 21.94
N THR A 357 14.35 -53.45 22.67
CA THR A 357 15.06 -54.72 22.83
C THR A 357 14.52 -55.77 21.86
N TYR A 358 15.37 -56.72 21.46
CA TYR A 358 14.97 -57.85 20.63
C TYR A 358 15.79 -59.10 20.98
N LYS A 359 15.18 -60.27 20.74
CA LYS A 359 15.78 -61.57 21.07
C LYS A 359 15.22 -62.66 20.17
N LEU A 360 16.07 -63.54 19.67
CA LEU A 360 15.67 -64.86 19.19
C LEU A 360 15.61 -65.82 20.39
N SER A 361 14.48 -66.49 20.65
CA SER A 361 14.35 -67.34 21.84
C SER A 361 15.21 -68.59 21.82
N ALA A 362 15.28 -69.27 20.68
CA ALA A 362 15.86 -70.61 20.54
C ALA A 362 16.18 -70.90 19.06
N GLY A 363 16.89 -72.02 18.83
CA GLY A 363 17.29 -72.50 17.51
C GLY A 363 18.72 -72.11 17.13
N ALA A 364 19.40 -72.96 16.36
CA ALA A 364 20.72 -72.65 15.83
C ALA A 364 20.63 -71.48 14.85
N VAL A 365 21.57 -70.53 14.90
CA VAL A 365 21.59 -69.39 13.99
C VAL A 365 22.43 -69.74 12.76
N SER A 366 21.81 -69.81 11.59
CA SER A 366 22.52 -70.01 10.32
C SER A 366 22.95 -68.69 9.70
N PHE A 367 22.12 -67.65 9.82
CA PHE A 367 22.36 -66.31 9.30
C PHE A 367 21.74 -65.27 10.24
N TRP A 368 22.42 -64.15 10.46
CA TRP A 368 21.85 -63.02 11.21
C TRP A 368 22.42 -61.74 10.63
N ALA A 369 21.56 -60.96 9.98
CA ALA A 369 21.91 -59.66 9.46
C ALA A 369 21.01 -58.57 10.03
N GLU A 370 21.60 -57.40 10.21
CA GLU A 370 20.89 -56.20 10.66
C GLU A 370 21.10 -55.09 9.63
N LEU A 371 20.02 -54.45 9.19
CA LEU A 371 20.07 -53.22 8.42
C LEU A 371 20.21 -52.07 9.41
N ARG A 372 21.44 -51.59 9.61
CA ARG A 372 21.77 -50.60 10.66
C ARG A 372 22.64 -49.44 10.20
#